data_AF-A0A923XVF8-F1
#
_entry.id   AF-A0A923XVF8-F1
#
_cell.length_a   1.000
_cell.length_b   1.000
_cell.length_c   1.000
_cell.angle_alpha   90.00
_cell.angle_beta   90.00
_cell.angle_gamma   90.00
#
_symmetry.space_group_name_H-M   'P 1'
#
loop_
_entity.id
_entity.type
_entity.pdbx_description
1 polymer ?
#
loop_
_entity_poly.entity_id
_entity_poly.type
_entity_poly.pdbx_seq_one_letter_code
_entity_poly.pdbx_strand_id
1 'polypeptide(L)'
;MNKEQKREKLISSLKNLPDYMTKRLNELKAEFIGLERKDFIWHYILQSFSTMGNSRGHAGLILNKSNYNLVTFDAVKDLSPESRLSRFDSILRRADVRMPSQKAQWLKVNFDKIVAMGGLEEAKKKALSQNGTQAKIDFMKTFSGIGEKYARNIWLDVYHPDFHNNIAIDDRIKKVTQSLGYNFDNYHQHENFYLNVAKDAGINGWELDRLLYNYTDYFMKA
;
A
#
# COMPACT_ATOMS: atom_id res chain seq x y z
N MET A 1 -4.66 -25.97 -21.56
CA MET A 1 -3.40 -25.21 -21.55
C MET A 1 -2.62 -25.58 -20.29
N ASN A 2 -1.38 -26.05 -20.43
CA ASN A 2 -0.53 -26.36 -19.29
C ASN A 2 -0.05 -25.06 -18.58
N LYS A 3 0.59 -25.18 -17.41
CA LYS A 3 1.00 -24.01 -16.62
C LYS A 3 2.00 -23.09 -17.35
N GLU A 4 2.93 -23.66 -18.12
CA GLU A 4 3.92 -22.87 -18.86
C GLU A 4 3.27 -22.10 -20.01
N GLN A 5 2.36 -22.73 -20.75
CA GLN A 5 1.57 -22.06 -21.79
C GLN A 5 0.70 -20.92 -21.19
N LYS A 6 0.15 -21.09 -19.97
CA LYS A 6 -0.56 -20.02 -19.25
C LYS A 6 0.37 -18.86 -18.89
N ARG A 7 1.58 -19.16 -18.42
CA ARG A 7 2.62 -18.16 -18.13
C ARG A 7 3.03 -17.39 -19.38
N GLU A 8 3.31 -18.07 -20.48
CA GLU A 8 3.66 -17.46 -21.77
C GLU A 8 2.56 -16.54 -22.28
N LYS A 9 1.30 -16.96 -22.15
CA LYS A 9 0.15 -16.15 -22.53
C LYS A 9 0.00 -14.88 -21.69
N LEU A 10 0.22 -14.98 -20.38
CA LEU A 10 0.27 -13.81 -19.49
C LEU A 10 1.38 -12.85 -19.94
N ILE A 11 2.60 -13.35 -20.17
CA ILE A 11 3.73 -12.54 -20.65
C ILE A 11 3.39 -11.87 -21.99
N SER A 12 2.81 -12.61 -22.94
CA SER A 12 2.40 -12.06 -24.24
C SER A 12 1.35 -10.95 -24.09
N SER A 13 0.39 -11.13 -23.19
CA SER A 13 -0.64 -10.11 -22.90
C SER A 13 -0.04 -8.87 -22.24
N LEU A 14 0.97 -9.04 -21.39
CA LEU A 14 1.72 -7.94 -20.76
C LEU A 14 2.65 -7.21 -21.74
N LYS A 15 3.15 -7.88 -22.78
CA LYS A 15 3.91 -7.23 -23.86
C LYS A 15 3.02 -6.41 -24.79
N ASN A 16 1.77 -6.84 -24.96
CA ASN A 16 0.81 -6.24 -25.89
C ASN A 16 -0.31 -5.54 -25.11
N LEU A 17 0.07 -4.63 -24.20
CA LEU A 17 -0.90 -3.88 -23.40
C LEU A 17 -1.76 -2.98 -24.30
N PRO A 18 -3.09 -2.98 -24.10
CA PRO A 18 -3.94 -1.96 -24.69
C PRO A 18 -3.50 -0.55 -24.26
N ASP A 19 -3.61 0.42 -25.18
CA ASP A 19 -3.17 1.81 -24.95
C ASP A 19 -3.76 2.43 -23.68
N TYR A 20 -5.01 2.11 -23.35
CA TYR A 20 -5.65 2.63 -22.14
C TYR A 20 -4.98 2.14 -20.84
N MET A 21 -4.44 0.91 -20.82
CA MET A 21 -3.71 0.38 -19.66
C MET A 21 -2.35 1.06 -19.53
N THR A 22 -1.64 1.23 -20.65
CA THR A 22 -0.36 1.95 -20.69
C THR A 22 -0.53 3.40 -20.25
N LYS A 23 -1.57 4.09 -20.75
CA LYS A 23 -1.91 5.44 -20.31
C LYS A 23 -2.20 5.48 -18.82
N ARG A 24 -3.01 4.55 -18.31
CA ARG A 24 -3.34 4.50 -16.88
C ARG A 24 -2.11 4.24 -16.00
N LEU A 25 -1.19 3.38 -16.43
CA LEU A 25 0.07 3.17 -15.71
C LEU A 25 0.90 4.46 -15.64
N ASN A 26 1.00 5.19 -16.74
CA ASN A 26 1.75 6.45 -16.77
C ASN A 26 1.08 7.54 -15.91
N GLU A 27 -0.26 7.61 -15.92
CA GLU A 27 -1.02 8.46 -15.00
C GLU A 27 -0.71 8.10 -13.56
N LEU A 28 -0.79 6.82 -13.18
CA LEU A 28 -0.46 6.39 -11.83
C LEU A 28 0.96 6.83 -11.45
N LYS A 29 1.98 6.54 -12.29
CA LYS A 29 3.37 6.97 -12.05
C LYS A 29 3.51 8.48 -11.83
N ALA A 30 2.78 9.29 -12.59
CA ALA A 30 2.81 10.75 -12.51
C ALA A 30 1.98 11.31 -11.34
N GLU A 31 0.92 10.62 -10.92
CA GLU A 31 0.03 10.99 -9.81
C GLU A 31 0.70 10.84 -8.43
N PHE A 32 1.87 10.19 -8.32
CA PHE A 32 2.56 9.95 -7.04
C PHE A 32 3.30 11.17 -6.50
N ILE A 33 2.53 12.22 -6.15
CA ILE A 33 2.94 13.34 -5.29
C ILE A 33 2.99 12.94 -3.80
N GLY A 34 2.68 11.67 -3.46
CA GLY A 34 2.60 11.18 -2.09
C GLY A 34 3.89 11.39 -1.30
N LEU A 35 5.06 11.25 -1.96
CA LEU A 35 6.36 11.50 -1.35
C LEU A 35 6.60 12.98 -1.03
N GLU A 36 5.91 13.91 -1.68
CA GLU A 36 6.08 15.35 -1.43
C GLU A 36 5.32 15.79 -0.17
N ARG A 37 4.30 15.03 0.25
CA ARG A 37 3.51 15.33 1.44
C ARG A 37 4.37 15.50 2.68
N LYS A 38 4.17 16.61 3.40
CA LYS A 38 4.79 16.85 4.71
C LYS A 38 4.34 15.83 5.75
N ASP A 39 3.07 15.44 5.70
CA ASP A 39 2.43 14.47 6.58
C ASP A 39 2.53 13.02 6.09
N PHE A 40 3.46 12.69 5.18
CA PHE A 40 3.59 11.38 4.51
C PHE A 40 3.32 10.19 5.45
N ILE A 41 4.08 10.07 6.54
CA ILE A 41 3.96 8.95 7.48
C ILE A 41 2.57 8.88 8.09
N TRP A 42 2.04 10.00 8.56
CA TRP A 42 0.72 10.05 9.19
C TRP A 42 -0.40 9.72 8.20
N HIS A 43 -0.36 10.33 7.02
CA HIS A 43 -1.33 10.10 5.95
C HIS A 43 -1.39 8.61 5.55
N TYR A 44 -0.24 7.99 5.32
CA TYR A 44 -0.21 6.60 4.85
C TYR A 44 -0.48 5.56 5.95
N ILE A 45 -0.28 5.90 7.23
CA ILE A 45 -0.82 5.12 8.36
C ILE A 45 -2.35 5.17 8.35
N LEU A 46 -2.95 6.37 8.23
CA LEU A 46 -4.41 6.53 8.13
C LEU A 46 -4.98 5.77 6.92
N GLN A 47 -4.33 5.87 5.75
CA GLN A 47 -4.74 5.16 4.54
C GLN A 47 -4.68 3.63 4.74
N SER A 48 -3.59 3.12 5.32
CA SER A 48 -3.45 1.70 5.63
C SER A 48 -4.54 1.23 6.60
N PHE A 49 -4.82 2.01 7.65
CA PHE A 49 -5.88 1.68 8.60
C PHE A 49 -7.27 1.73 7.98
N SER A 50 -7.52 2.65 7.05
CA SER A 50 -8.80 2.78 6.35
C SER A 50 -9.12 1.60 5.44
N THR A 51 -8.10 0.93 4.91
CA THR A 51 -8.23 -0.23 4.01
C THR A 51 -8.01 -1.57 4.70
N MET A 52 -7.52 -1.55 5.94
CA MET A 52 -7.22 -2.76 6.70
C MET A 52 -8.50 -3.50 7.09
N GLY A 53 -8.75 -4.60 6.38
CA GLY A 53 -9.85 -5.54 6.59
C GLY A 53 -11.01 -5.38 5.58
N ASN A 54 -11.18 -4.20 4.96
CA ASN A 54 -12.01 -3.96 3.76
C ASN A 54 -11.75 -2.53 3.24
N SER A 55 -12.25 -2.22 2.03
CA SER A 55 -12.06 -0.92 1.38
C SER A 55 -13.09 0.16 1.75
N ARG A 56 -14.17 -0.15 2.50
CA ARG A 56 -15.23 0.83 2.83
C ARG A 56 -14.69 1.99 3.67
N GLY A 57 -13.80 1.69 4.60
CA GLY A 57 -13.15 2.69 5.44
C GLY A 57 -12.36 3.74 4.65
N HIS A 58 -11.84 3.41 3.47
CA HIS A 58 -11.12 4.36 2.62
C HIS A 58 -12.04 5.47 2.10
N ALA A 59 -13.23 5.11 1.62
CA ALA A 59 -14.24 6.08 1.18
C ALA A 59 -14.72 6.94 2.36
N GLY A 60 -14.93 6.33 3.52
CA GLY A 60 -15.40 7.02 4.72
C GLY A 60 -14.35 7.89 5.43
N LEU A 61 -13.06 7.60 5.28
CA LEU A 61 -11.99 8.32 5.97
C LEU A 61 -11.16 9.19 5.02
N ILE A 62 -10.48 8.59 4.04
CA ILE A 62 -9.49 9.29 3.21
C ILE A 62 -10.17 10.17 2.16
N LEU A 63 -11.20 9.64 1.50
CA LEU A 63 -11.93 10.39 0.46
C LEU A 63 -12.96 11.36 1.06
N ASN A 64 -13.38 11.14 2.31
CA ASN A 64 -14.27 12.04 3.03
C ASN A 64 -13.47 13.14 3.74
N LYS A 65 -13.32 14.30 3.09
CA LYS A 65 -12.56 15.44 3.63
C LYS A 65 -13.04 15.88 5.02
N SER A 66 -14.35 15.83 5.29
CA SER A 66 -14.89 16.21 6.60
C SER A 66 -14.41 15.30 7.71
N ASN A 67 -14.32 13.99 7.48
CA ASN A 67 -13.75 13.06 8.45
C ASN A 67 -12.22 13.16 8.49
N TYR A 68 -11.56 13.18 7.33
CA TYR A 68 -10.10 13.25 7.22
C TYR A 68 -9.52 14.45 7.99
N ASN A 69 -10.11 15.64 7.82
CA ASN A 69 -9.65 16.87 8.44
C ASN A 69 -9.73 16.85 9.97
N LEU A 70 -10.54 15.96 10.56
CA LEU A 70 -10.68 15.83 12.02
C LEU A 70 -9.65 14.90 12.65
N VAL A 71 -8.85 14.20 11.83
CA VAL A 71 -7.82 13.24 12.27
C VAL A 71 -6.45 13.51 11.65
N THR A 72 -6.27 14.65 10.98
CA THR A 72 -4.92 15.10 10.59
C THR A 72 -4.07 15.32 11.83
N PHE A 73 -2.75 15.22 11.68
CA PHE A 73 -1.83 15.40 12.80
C PHE A 73 -2.02 16.77 13.47
N ASP A 74 -2.18 17.82 12.67
CA ASP A 74 -2.44 19.18 13.17
C ASP A 74 -3.79 19.32 13.87
N ALA A 75 -4.84 18.63 13.42
CA ALA A 75 -6.16 18.71 14.05
C ALA A 75 -6.21 18.06 15.43
N VAL A 76 -5.26 17.17 15.74
CA VAL A 76 -5.26 16.38 16.97
C VAL A 76 -4.08 16.65 17.89
N LYS A 77 -3.12 17.50 17.48
CA LYS A 77 -1.90 17.74 18.25
C LYS A 77 -2.16 18.44 19.58
N ASP A 78 -3.09 19.39 19.59
CA ASP A 78 -3.42 20.20 20.77
C ASP A 78 -4.48 19.55 21.68
N LEU A 79 -5.00 18.38 21.30
CA LEU A 79 -5.93 17.62 22.11
C LEU A 79 -5.19 16.88 23.24
N SER A 80 -5.84 16.75 24.40
CA SER A 80 -5.36 15.84 25.46
C SER A 80 -5.29 14.40 24.93
N PRO A 81 -4.45 13.52 25.51
CA PRO A 81 -4.35 12.12 25.08
C PRO A 81 -5.69 11.38 25.05
N GLU A 82 -6.58 11.64 26.01
CA GLU A 82 -7.92 11.05 26.13
C GLU A 82 -8.85 11.60 25.05
N SER A 83 -8.83 12.92 24.84
CA SER A 83 -9.62 13.61 23.82
C SER A 83 -9.21 13.17 22.41
N ARG A 84 -7.90 12.99 22.19
CA ARG A 84 -7.33 12.47 20.94
C ARG A 84 -7.78 11.05 20.68
N LEU A 85 -7.70 10.16 21.68
CA LEU A 85 -8.17 8.78 21.56
C LEU A 85 -9.67 8.72 21.25
N SER A 86 -10.49 9.48 21.98
CA SER A 86 -11.94 9.58 21.75
C SER A 86 -12.25 10.10 20.34
N ARG A 87 -11.50 11.12 19.88
CA ARG A 87 -11.60 11.65 18.52
C ARG A 87 -11.32 10.57 17.49
N PHE A 88 -10.23 9.81 17.63
CA PHE A 88 -9.90 8.74 16.70
C PHE A 88 -10.98 7.65 16.67
N ASP A 89 -11.40 7.13 17.82
CA ASP A 89 -12.42 6.05 17.85
C ASP A 89 -13.73 6.51 17.19
N SER A 90 -14.21 7.71 17.51
CA SER A 90 -15.45 8.28 16.97
C SER A 90 -15.38 8.46 15.45
N ILE A 91 -14.31 9.07 14.93
CA ILE A 91 -14.17 9.31 13.49
C ILE A 91 -13.96 8.00 12.73
N LEU A 92 -13.17 7.06 13.26
CA LEU A 92 -12.99 5.75 12.62
C LEU A 92 -14.30 4.97 12.54
N ARG A 93 -15.16 5.03 13.56
CA ARG A 93 -16.52 4.45 13.51
C ARG A 93 -17.38 5.12 12.45
N ARG A 94 -17.43 6.45 12.45
CA ARG A 94 -18.20 7.22 11.47
C ARG A 94 -17.75 6.97 10.04
N ALA A 95 -16.46 6.69 9.85
CA ALA A 95 -15.86 6.36 8.57
C ALA A 95 -16.03 4.88 8.17
N ASP A 96 -16.75 4.05 8.95
CA ASP A 96 -16.91 2.61 8.72
C ASP A 96 -15.55 1.86 8.65
N VAL A 97 -14.56 2.34 9.40
CA VAL A 97 -13.26 1.67 9.52
C VAL A 97 -13.40 0.49 10.48
N ARG A 98 -13.03 -0.71 10.00
CA ARG A 98 -13.04 -1.94 10.80
C ARG A 98 -12.08 -1.85 11.99
N MET A 99 -12.46 -2.42 13.14
CA MET A 99 -11.68 -2.39 14.41
C MET A 99 -11.35 -0.97 14.86
N PRO A 100 -12.34 -0.06 14.95
CA PRO A 100 -12.08 1.37 15.17
C PRO A 100 -11.37 1.61 16.51
N SER A 101 -11.77 0.94 17.59
CA SER A 101 -11.16 1.12 18.91
C SER A 101 -9.71 0.66 18.97
N GLN A 102 -9.40 -0.48 18.39
CA GLN A 102 -8.03 -0.98 18.34
C GLN A 102 -7.13 -0.05 17.50
N LYS A 103 -7.61 0.38 16.33
CA LYS A 103 -6.89 1.31 15.48
C LYS A 103 -6.75 2.70 16.11
N ALA A 104 -7.73 3.16 16.89
CA ALA A 104 -7.63 4.40 17.65
C ALA A 104 -6.50 4.33 18.69
N GLN A 105 -6.35 3.20 19.39
CA GLN A 105 -5.22 2.98 20.29
C GLN A 105 -3.89 2.98 19.55
N TRP A 106 -3.79 2.32 18.40
CA TRP A 106 -2.58 2.35 17.58
C TRP A 106 -2.26 3.76 17.05
N LEU A 107 -3.26 4.52 16.62
CA LEU A 107 -3.07 5.91 16.18
C LEU A 107 -2.57 6.80 17.32
N LYS A 108 -3.08 6.62 18.55
CA LYS A 108 -2.57 7.33 19.73
C LYS A 108 -1.07 7.06 19.94
N VAL A 109 -0.67 5.78 19.96
CA VAL A 109 0.74 5.40 20.12
C VAL A 109 1.60 5.91 18.97
N ASN A 110 1.11 5.83 17.73
CA ASN A 110 1.82 6.32 16.55
C ASN A 110 1.97 7.84 16.54
N PHE A 111 0.97 8.57 17.05
CA PHE A 111 1.06 10.02 17.23
C PHE A 111 2.20 10.37 18.18
N ASP A 112 2.22 9.75 19.37
CA ASP A 112 3.26 10.00 20.38
C ASP A 112 4.66 9.63 19.85
N LYS A 113 4.75 8.55 19.07
CA LYS A 113 5.98 8.14 18.39
C LYS A 113 6.47 9.19 17.39
N ILE A 114 5.59 9.77 16.57
CA ILE A 114 5.95 10.83 15.62
C ILE A 114 6.41 12.09 16.35
N VAL A 115 5.72 12.47 17.44
CA VAL A 115 6.17 13.59 18.29
C VAL A 115 7.58 13.33 18.83
N ALA A 116 7.84 12.14 19.35
CA ALA A 116 9.16 11.75 19.87
C ALA A 116 10.26 11.73 18.78
N MET A 117 9.90 11.54 17.50
CA MET A 117 10.84 11.63 16.39
C MET A 117 11.21 13.07 16.00
N GLY A 118 10.55 14.09 16.57
CA GLY A 118 10.69 15.49 16.18
C GLY A 118 9.57 16.01 15.26
N GLY A 119 8.46 15.28 15.13
CA GLY A 119 7.32 15.65 14.31
C GLY A 119 7.32 15.03 12.92
N LEU A 120 6.37 15.44 12.09
CA LEU A 120 6.08 14.83 10.77
C LEU A 120 7.30 14.84 9.83
N GLU A 121 7.97 15.99 9.72
CA GLU A 121 9.11 16.17 8.80
C GLU A 121 10.30 15.28 9.19
N GLU A 122 10.62 15.21 10.49
CA GLU A 122 11.72 14.37 10.97
C GLU A 122 11.38 12.87 10.86
N ALA A 123 10.13 12.49 11.13
CA ALA A 123 9.66 11.12 10.89
C ALA A 123 9.79 10.73 9.41
N LYS A 124 9.39 11.63 8.49
CA LYS A 124 9.54 11.43 7.05
C LYS A 124 11.01 11.33 6.63
N LYS A 125 11.87 12.25 7.08
CA LYS A 125 13.32 12.21 6.81
C LYS A 125 13.93 10.88 7.26
N LYS A 126 13.62 10.43 8.48
CA LYS A 126 14.09 9.14 9.01
C LYS A 126 13.60 7.96 8.17
N ALA A 127 12.37 8.00 7.66
CA ALA A 127 11.83 6.96 6.79
C ALA A 127 12.55 6.92 5.42
N LEU A 128 12.79 8.09 4.84
CA LEU A 128 13.45 8.22 3.54
C LEU A 128 14.95 7.88 3.61
N SER A 129 15.60 8.13 4.75
CA SER A 129 17.02 7.81 4.97
C SER A 129 17.31 6.33 5.15
N GLN A 130 16.29 5.48 5.26
CA GLN A 130 16.51 4.03 5.30
C GLN A 130 16.97 3.52 3.93
N ASN A 131 17.96 2.63 3.91
CA ASN A 131 18.56 2.13 2.69
C ASN A 131 17.88 0.84 2.22
N GLY A 132 17.29 0.87 1.03
CA GLY A 132 16.68 -0.29 0.40
C GLY A 132 15.32 -0.66 1.00
N THR A 133 14.69 -1.63 0.35
CA THR A 133 13.31 -2.06 0.63
C THR A 133 13.13 -2.61 2.04
N GLN A 134 14.02 -3.48 2.49
CA GLN A 134 13.89 -4.15 3.78
C GLN A 134 14.00 -3.16 4.95
N ALA A 135 14.99 -2.26 4.94
CA ALA A 135 15.14 -1.26 6.01
C ALA A 135 13.95 -0.29 6.05
N LYS A 136 13.43 0.11 4.88
CA LYS A 136 12.21 0.92 4.76
C LYS A 136 10.96 0.20 5.29
N ILE A 137 10.83 -1.09 5.02
CA ILE A 137 9.76 -1.93 5.56
C ILE A 137 9.88 -2.05 7.09
N ASP A 138 11.08 -2.35 7.60
CA ASP A 138 11.32 -2.53 9.03
C ASP A 138 11.09 -1.25 9.81
N PHE A 139 11.47 -0.10 9.25
CA PHE A 139 11.11 1.21 9.81
C PHE A 139 9.60 1.39 9.93
N MET A 140 8.84 1.10 8.87
CA MET A 140 7.39 1.23 8.89
C MET A 140 6.73 0.25 9.87
N LYS A 141 7.30 -0.94 10.07
CA LYS A 141 6.82 -1.92 11.06
C LYS A 141 6.99 -1.46 12.52
N THR A 142 7.78 -0.42 12.76
CA THR A 142 7.90 0.16 14.11
C THR A 142 6.66 0.96 14.53
N PHE A 143 5.74 1.24 13.61
CA PHE A 143 4.44 1.86 13.91
C PHE A 143 3.42 0.79 14.30
N SER A 144 2.72 1.00 15.41
CA SER A 144 1.71 0.08 15.91
C SER A 144 0.64 -0.19 14.85
N GLY A 145 0.28 -1.45 14.65
CA GLY A 145 -0.71 -1.88 13.66
C GLY A 145 -0.20 -2.03 12.23
N ILE A 146 1.04 -1.59 11.92
CA ILE A 146 1.63 -1.73 10.59
C ILE A 146 2.45 -3.01 10.54
N GLY A 147 1.87 -4.07 9.97
CA GLY A 147 2.58 -5.31 9.65
C GLY A 147 3.30 -5.26 8.29
N GLU A 148 4.07 -6.31 7.99
CA GLU A 148 4.87 -6.50 6.76
C GLU A 148 4.13 -6.07 5.47
N LYS A 149 2.89 -6.54 5.30
CA LYS A 149 2.06 -6.20 4.13
C LYS A 149 1.83 -4.68 3.98
N TYR A 150 1.38 -4.02 5.04
CA TYR A 150 1.05 -2.59 4.98
C TYR A 150 2.32 -1.75 4.91
N ALA A 151 3.39 -2.16 5.60
CA ALA A 151 4.70 -1.52 5.48
C ALA A 151 5.20 -1.49 4.03
N ARG A 152 5.04 -2.59 3.29
CA ARG A 152 5.36 -2.65 1.85
C ARG A 152 4.43 -1.79 1.00
N ASN A 153 3.12 -1.90 1.23
CA ASN A 153 2.11 -1.17 0.44
C ASN A 153 2.30 0.34 0.50
N ILE A 154 2.68 0.91 1.65
CA ILE A 154 2.90 2.35 1.78
C ILE A 154 3.93 2.86 0.77
N TRP A 155 5.02 2.13 0.55
CA TRP A 155 6.05 2.53 -0.41
C TRP A 155 5.66 2.26 -1.87
N LEU A 156 4.90 1.18 -2.12
CA LEU A 156 4.32 0.91 -3.43
C LEU A 156 3.27 1.95 -3.81
N ASP A 157 2.50 2.46 -2.85
CA ASP A 157 1.44 3.47 -3.04
C ASP A 157 2.00 4.88 -3.28
N VAL A 158 3.32 5.05 -3.25
CA VAL A 158 4.00 6.28 -3.64
C VAL A 158 5.05 6.07 -4.73
N TYR A 159 5.06 4.89 -5.35
CA TYR A 159 6.01 4.54 -6.41
C TYR A 159 7.46 4.87 -6.05
N HIS A 160 7.85 4.57 -4.80
CA HIS A 160 9.20 4.84 -4.31
C HIS A 160 10.23 4.06 -5.16
N PRO A 161 11.36 4.68 -5.58
CA PRO A 161 12.37 4.05 -6.44
C PRO A 161 12.84 2.67 -5.99
N ASP A 162 13.17 2.53 -4.70
CA ASP A 162 13.57 1.23 -4.12
C ASP A 162 12.55 0.10 -4.33
N PHE A 163 11.26 0.43 -4.56
CA PHE A 163 10.16 -0.52 -4.69
C PHE A 163 9.66 -0.68 -6.13
N HIS A 164 10.32 -0.09 -7.13
CA HIS A 164 9.92 -0.26 -8.54
C HIS A 164 9.96 -1.72 -8.98
N ASN A 165 10.89 -2.51 -8.42
CA ASN A 165 10.99 -3.93 -8.71
C ASN A 165 10.44 -4.83 -7.59
N ASN A 166 9.32 -4.41 -6.98
CA ASN A 166 8.63 -5.17 -5.94
C ASN A 166 7.17 -5.42 -6.34
N ILE A 167 6.61 -6.53 -5.86
CA ILE A 167 5.20 -6.86 -5.99
C ILE A 167 4.67 -7.38 -4.65
N ALA A 168 3.46 -6.96 -4.26
CA ALA A 168 2.84 -7.42 -3.03
C ALA A 168 2.06 -8.73 -3.27
N ILE A 169 2.50 -9.82 -2.65
CA ILE A 169 1.79 -11.11 -2.74
C ILE A 169 0.59 -11.13 -1.78
N ASP A 170 -0.51 -10.51 -2.21
CA ASP A 170 -1.79 -10.54 -1.52
C ASP A 170 -2.73 -11.64 -2.05
N ASP A 171 -3.95 -11.71 -1.52
CA ASP A 171 -4.90 -12.75 -1.89
C ASP A 171 -5.37 -12.67 -3.35
N ARG A 172 -5.30 -11.49 -3.99
CA ARG A 172 -5.56 -11.35 -5.44
C ARG A 172 -4.44 -12.04 -6.21
N ILE A 173 -3.18 -11.73 -5.90
CA ILE A 173 -2.03 -12.34 -6.56
C ILE A 173 -2.01 -13.86 -6.35
N LYS A 174 -2.35 -14.34 -5.14
CA LYS A 174 -2.51 -15.78 -4.88
C LYS A 174 -3.56 -16.43 -5.76
N LYS A 175 -4.72 -15.78 -5.98
CA LYS A 175 -5.75 -16.29 -6.91
C LYS A 175 -5.25 -16.36 -8.34
N VAL A 176 -4.53 -15.33 -8.82
CA VAL A 176 -3.87 -15.35 -10.14
C VAL A 176 -2.91 -16.54 -10.23
N THR A 177 -2.07 -16.75 -9.21
CA THR A 177 -1.13 -17.88 -9.17
C THR A 177 -1.81 -19.24 -9.26
N GLN A 178 -2.87 -19.45 -8.49
CA GLN A 178 -3.66 -20.67 -8.52
C GLN A 178 -4.27 -20.91 -9.91
N SER A 179 -4.82 -19.87 -10.54
CA SER A 179 -5.41 -19.98 -11.87
C SER A 179 -4.37 -20.25 -12.98
N LEU A 180 -3.13 -19.78 -12.80
CA LEU A 180 -2.00 -20.14 -13.66
C LEU A 180 -1.54 -21.60 -13.43
N GLY A 181 -1.90 -22.22 -12.31
CA GLY A 181 -1.53 -23.60 -11.96
C GLY A 181 -0.17 -23.72 -11.28
N TYR A 182 0.30 -22.65 -10.63
CA TYR A 182 1.52 -22.66 -9.83
C TYR A 182 1.20 -22.73 -8.33
N ASN A 183 2.16 -23.24 -7.57
CA ASN A 183 2.19 -23.18 -6.11
C ASN A 183 3.64 -22.93 -5.68
N PHE A 184 3.84 -22.24 -4.56
CA PHE A 184 5.16 -21.85 -4.07
C PHE A 184 5.27 -22.13 -2.58
N ASP A 185 6.47 -22.50 -2.12
CA ASP A 185 6.69 -22.89 -0.72
C ASP A 185 6.78 -21.68 0.21
N ASN A 186 7.22 -20.54 -0.33
CA ASN A 186 7.42 -19.32 0.44
C ASN A 186 7.19 -18.05 -0.38
N TYR A 187 7.08 -16.93 0.34
CA TYR A 187 6.83 -15.60 -0.24
C TYR A 187 7.89 -15.22 -1.29
N HIS A 188 9.17 -15.50 -1.03
CA HIS A 188 10.26 -15.08 -1.91
C HIS A 188 10.24 -15.81 -3.26
N GLN A 189 9.97 -17.11 -3.27
CA GLN A 189 9.76 -17.86 -4.51
C GLN A 189 8.56 -17.31 -5.30
N HIS A 190 7.48 -16.98 -4.60
CA HIS A 190 6.27 -16.43 -5.19
C HIS A 190 6.50 -15.04 -5.79
N GLU A 191 7.18 -14.16 -5.07
CA GLU A 191 7.59 -12.84 -5.55
C GLU A 191 8.51 -12.96 -6.78
N ASN A 192 9.55 -13.79 -6.71
CA ASN A 192 10.49 -13.99 -7.81
C ASN A 192 9.83 -14.52 -9.09
N PHE A 193 8.82 -15.38 -8.98
CA PHE A 193 8.04 -15.82 -10.14
C PHE A 193 7.46 -14.62 -10.89
N TYR A 194 6.81 -13.69 -10.19
CA TYR A 194 6.21 -12.52 -10.81
C TYR A 194 7.25 -11.50 -11.27
N LEU A 195 8.36 -11.32 -10.55
CA LEU A 195 9.45 -10.47 -11.02
C LEU A 195 10.07 -11.01 -12.32
N ASN A 196 10.19 -12.33 -12.46
CA ASN A 196 10.63 -12.93 -13.72
C ASN A 196 9.60 -12.74 -14.83
N VAL A 197 8.30 -12.85 -14.54
CA VAL A 197 7.23 -12.53 -15.51
C VAL A 197 7.29 -11.06 -15.96
N ALA A 198 7.48 -10.12 -15.02
CA ALA A 198 7.63 -8.70 -15.33
C ALA A 198 8.85 -8.46 -16.23
N LYS A 199 10.00 -9.01 -15.85
CA LYS A 199 11.25 -8.95 -16.60
C LYS A 199 11.06 -9.48 -18.03
N ASP A 200 10.47 -10.66 -18.17
CA ASP A 200 10.24 -11.27 -19.49
C ASP A 200 9.28 -10.45 -20.35
N ALA A 201 8.36 -9.70 -19.74
CA ALA A 201 7.43 -8.78 -20.39
C ALA A 201 8.00 -7.38 -20.63
N GLY A 202 9.20 -7.06 -20.13
CA GLY A 202 9.82 -5.75 -20.28
C GLY A 202 9.23 -4.65 -19.39
N ILE A 203 8.57 -5.03 -18.30
CA ILE A 203 8.02 -4.11 -17.28
C ILE A 203 8.65 -4.40 -15.91
N ASN A 204 8.51 -3.50 -14.96
CA ASN A 204 8.98 -3.70 -13.59
C ASN A 204 7.91 -4.35 -12.69
N GLY A 205 8.33 -4.81 -11.50
CA GLY A 205 7.46 -5.48 -10.54
C GLY A 205 6.25 -4.62 -10.11
N TRP A 206 6.44 -3.32 -9.95
CA TRP A 206 5.38 -2.40 -9.56
C TRP A 206 4.32 -2.24 -10.67
N GLU A 207 4.74 -2.11 -11.93
CA GLU A 207 3.84 -2.02 -13.08
C GLU A 207 2.99 -3.28 -13.20
N LEU A 208 3.62 -4.45 -13.03
CA LEU A 208 2.92 -5.72 -13.00
C LEU A 208 1.89 -5.77 -11.86
N ASP A 209 2.25 -5.34 -10.65
CA ASP A 209 1.32 -5.27 -9.52
C ASP A 209 0.08 -4.43 -9.86
N ARG A 210 0.28 -3.22 -10.41
CA ARG A 210 -0.82 -2.30 -10.75
C ARG A 210 -1.66 -2.77 -11.92
N LEU A 211 -1.07 -3.42 -12.92
CA LEU A 211 -1.81 -4.05 -14.01
C LEU A 211 -2.69 -5.18 -13.51
N LEU A 212 -2.12 -6.09 -12.70
CA LEU A 212 -2.88 -7.18 -12.12
C LEU A 212 -3.94 -6.64 -11.15
N TYR A 213 -3.66 -5.59 -10.39
CA TYR A 213 -4.65 -4.96 -9.49
C TYR A 213 -5.86 -4.41 -10.25
N ASN A 214 -5.63 -3.59 -11.27
CA ASN A 214 -6.70 -2.86 -11.97
C ASN A 214 -7.40 -3.70 -13.05
N TYR A 215 -6.72 -4.71 -13.60
CA TYR A 215 -7.17 -5.43 -14.79
C TYR A 215 -7.04 -6.96 -14.66
N THR A 216 -7.16 -7.52 -13.45
CA THR A 216 -7.06 -8.99 -13.23
C THR A 216 -7.89 -9.77 -14.25
N ASP A 217 -9.16 -9.38 -14.44
CA ASP A 217 -10.08 -10.09 -15.34
C ASP A 217 -9.60 -10.12 -16.79
N TYR A 218 -8.94 -9.06 -17.26
CA TYR A 218 -8.37 -9.02 -18.60
C TYR A 218 -7.30 -10.09 -18.75
N PHE A 219 -6.34 -10.14 -17.84
CA PHE A 219 -5.24 -11.11 -17.87
C PHE A 219 -5.68 -12.54 -17.57
N MET A 220 -6.81 -12.72 -16.90
CA MET A 220 -7.33 -14.05 -16.56
C MET A 220 -8.30 -14.64 -17.59
N LYS A 221 -8.96 -13.80 -18.39
CA LYS A 221 -9.84 -14.24 -19.48
C LYS A 221 -9.11 -14.32 -20.82
N ALA A 222 -8.04 -13.55 -20.97
CA ALA A 222 -7.20 -13.53 -22.18
C ALA A 222 -6.77 -14.94 -22.54
#